data_AF-A0A3M1D5J2-F1
#
_entry.id   AF-A0A3M1D5J2-F1
#
_cell.length_a   1.000
_cell.length_b   1.000
_cell.length_c   1.000
_cell.angle_alpha   90.00
_cell.angle_beta   90.00
_cell.angle_gamma   90.00
#
_symmetry.space_group_name_H-M   'P 1'
#
loop_
_entity.id
_entity.type
_entity.pdbx_description
1 polymer ?
#
loop_
_entity_poly.entity_id
_entity_poly.type
_entity_poly.pdbx_seq_one_letter_code
_entity_poly.pdbx_strand_id
1 'polypeptide(L)'
;MRNPEQKHVDRDPMAEGREKEGPNVQLAAAADGARRDDLVAAFEAVVLKESARMLRTATRMLGNSEDARDVVQQGLVKALGNLHRWRGDGRMEAWVFRIVTNQALRVLRRRRLERRLGLSGFGRNSEHV
;
A
#
# COMPACT_ATOMS: atom_id res chain seq x y z
N MET A 1 13.64 -31.94 -32.01
CA MET A 1 13.09 -30.75 -32.71
C MET A 1 11.61 -30.68 -32.37
N ARG A 2 10.98 -29.69 -31.74
CA ARG A 2 11.28 -28.31 -31.32
C ARG A 2 10.61 -28.10 -29.94
N ASN A 3 11.33 -27.54 -28.98
CA ASN A 3 10.76 -26.57 -28.05
C ASN A 3 10.92 -25.21 -28.75
N PRO A 4 9.97 -24.26 -28.64
CA PRO A 4 10.25 -23.16 -27.70
C PRO A 4 9.02 -22.49 -27.06
N GLU A 5 9.29 -21.85 -25.93
CA GLU A 5 8.65 -20.63 -25.38
C GLU A 5 7.29 -20.79 -24.69
N GLN A 6 7.28 -21.04 -23.37
CA GLN A 6 7.39 -19.98 -22.36
C GLN A 6 6.52 -18.75 -22.67
N LYS A 7 5.22 -18.82 -22.37
CA LYS A 7 4.49 -17.61 -21.95
C LYS A 7 4.98 -17.25 -20.55
N HIS A 8 6.06 -16.47 -20.55
CA HIS A 8 6.44 -15.58 -19.46
C HIS A 8 5.21 -14.75 -19.11
N VAL A 9 4.45 -15.17 -18.11
CA VAL A 9 3.68 -14.20 -17.34
C VAL A 9 4.75 -13.38 -16.65
N ASP A 10 4.85 -12.10 -17.01
CA ASP A 10 5.76 -11.12 -16.44
C ASP A 10 5.72 -11.23 -14.91
N ARG A 11 6.59 -12.08 -14.37
CA ARG A 11 6.98 -12.04 -12.97
C ARG A 11 7.81 -10.80 -12.90
N ASP A 12 7.16 -9.69 -12.57
CA ASP A 12 7.80 -8.40 -12.36
C ASP A 12 9.03 -8.63 -11.44
N PRO A 13 10.26 -8.65 -11.98
CA PRO A 13 11.39 -9.37 -11.37
C PRO A 13 12.10 -8.56 -10.27
N MET A 14 11.47 -7.51 -9.75
CA MET A 14 12.17 -6.44 -9.02
C MET A 14 11.76 -6.29 -7.54
N ALA A 15 11.14 -7.29 -6.91
CA ALA A 15 10.66 -7.14 -5.52
C ALA A 15 10.72 -8.37 -4.61
N GLU A 16 11.63 -9.30 -4.84
CA GLU A 16 12.13 -10.11 -3.73
C GLU A 16 13.06 -9.21 -2.88
N GLY A 17 12.73 -9.07 -1.60
CA GLY A 17 13.58 -8.37 -0.62
C GLY A 17 13.25 -6.89 -0.41
N ARG A 18 12.29 -6.63 0.48
CA ARG A 18 12.34 -5.63 1.57
C ARG A 18 11.00 -5.63 2.32
N GLU A 19 10.66 -6.79 2.88
CA GLU A 19 10.07 -6.76 4.22
C GLU A 19 11.18 -6.36 5.19
N LYS A 20 10.82 -5.77 6.34
CA LYS A 20 11.67 -5.11 7.35
C LYS A 20 11.83 -3.60 7.08
N GLU A 21 10.92 -2.82 7.66
CA GLU A 21 11.24 -1.68 8.53
C GLU A 21 9.93 -1.07 9.06
N GLY A 22 9.74 -1.21 10.37
CA GLY A 22 8.94 -0.30 11.19
C GLY A 22 9.63 1.08 11.28
N PRO A 23 9.05 2.04 12.00
CA PRO A 23 9.37 3.45 11.82
C PRO A 23 10.79 3.74 12.32
N ASN A 24 11.69 4.10 11.41
CA ASN A 24 12.87 4.88 11.79
C ASN A 24 12.62 6.33 11.35
N VAL A 25 12.09 7.13 12.28
CA VAL A 25 11.95 8.58 12.13
C VAL A 25 13.27 9.21 12.56
N GLN A 26 14.19 9.31 11.62
CA GLN A 26 15.35 10.20 11.67
C GLN A 26 15.93 10.24 10.26
N LEU A 27 15.77 11.35 9.54
CA LEU A 27 16.95 12.10 9.06
C LEU A 27 16.62 13.39 8.29
N ALA A 28 17.53 14.33 8.54
CA ALA A 28 18.06 15.39 7.69
C ALA A 28 17.18 16.64 7.47
N ALA A 29 17.70 17.74 8.02
CA ALA A 29 17.09 19.04 8.13
C ALA A 29 17.65 20.00 7.08
N ALA A 30 16.81 20.98 6.73
CA ALA A 30 17.15 22.33 6.24
C ALA A 30 17.41 22.59 4.74
N ALA A 31 18.01 21.71 3.94
CA ALA A 31 18.05 21.91 2.46
C ALA A 31 16.81 21.31 1.74
N ASP A 32 16.10 20.43 2.46
CA ASP A 32 15.00 19.59 1.98
C ASP A 32 13.62 20.24 2.05
N GLY A 33 13.46 21.46 2.58
CA GLY A 33 12.14 22.07 2.81
C GLY A 33 11.34 22.29 1.52
N ALA A 34 11.89 23.04 0.57
CA ALA A 34 11.24 23.32 -0.71
C ALA A 34 10.99 22.04 -1.54
N ARG A 35 12.00 21.14 -1.56
CA ARG A 35 11.87 19.83 -2.24
C ARG A 35 10.79 18.96 -1.58
N ARG A 36 10.64 19.05 -0.26
CA ARG A 36 9.60 18.31 0.48
C ARG A 36 8.22 18.87 0.18
N ASP A 37 8.05 20.17 0.14
CA ASP A 37 6.76 20.79 -0.17
C ASP A 37 6.29 20.44 -1.59
N ASP A 38 7.22 20.43 -2.56
CA ASP A 38 6.94 19.97 -3.93
C ASP A 38 6.52 18.49 -3.98
N LEU A 39 7.20 17.63 -3.21
CA LEU A 39 6.84 16.22 -3.11
C LEU A 39 5.46 16.03 -2.46
N VAL A 40 5.14 16.83 -1.45
CA VAL A 40 3.83 16.80 -0.78
C VAL A 40 2.74 17.24 -1.76
N ALA A 41 2.93 18.32 -2.50
CA ALA A 41 1.99 18.78 -3.51
C ALA A 41 1.78 17.72 -4.62
N ALA A 42 2.85 17.09 -5.09
CA ALA A 42 2.76 15.99 -6.05
C ALA A 42 1.98 14.80 -5.47
N PHE A 43 2.23 14.44 -4.20
CA PHE A 43 1.50 13.38 -3.51
C PHE A 43 0.01 13.71 -3.37
N GLU A 44 -0.35 14.93 -2.99
CA GLU A 44 -1.74 15.37 -2.89
C GLU A 44 -2.47 15.26 -4.22
N ALA A 45 -1.84 15.68 -5.32
CA ALA A 45 -2.39 15.53 -6.67
C ALA A 45 -2.66 14.05 -7.02
N VAL A 46 -1.74 13.15 -6.66
CA VAL A 46 -1.92 11.70 -6.82
C VAL A 46 -3.09 11.19 -5.98
N VAL A 47 -3.21 11.60 -4.72
CA VAL A 47 -4.29 11.17 -3.82
C VAL A 47 -5.65 11.61 -4.35
N LEU A 48 -5.79 12.87 -4.74
CA LEU A 48 -7.04 13.41 -5.28
C LEU A 48 -7.47 12.65 -6.54
N LYS A 49 -6.53 12.35 -7.43
CA LYS A 49 -6.79 11.64 -8.69
C LYS A 49 -7.10 10.16 -8.51
N GLU A 50 -6.36 9.45 -7.66
CA GLU A 50 -6.36 7.98 -7.63
C GLU A 50 -7.12 7.37 -6.44
N SER A 51 -7.49 8.15 -5.42
CA SER A 51 -8.16 7.65 -4.19
C SER A 51 -9.41 6.82 -4.49
N ALA A 52 -10.27 7.25 -5.41
CA ALA A 52 -11.46 6.51 -5.80
C ALA A 52 -11.13 5.15 -6.44
N ARG A 53 -10.05 5.08 -7.25
CA ARG A 53 -9.58 3.84 -7.87
C ARG A 53 -8.93 2.90 -6.84
N MET A 54 -8.17 3.45 -5.91
CA MET A 54 -7.60 2.70 -4.78
C MET A 54 -8.71 2.09 -3.91
N LEU A 55 -9.74 2.88 -3.58
CA LEU A 55 -10.89 2.40 -2.82
C LEU A 55 -11.65 1.29 -3.54
N ARG A 56 -11.97 1.46 -4.84
CA ARG A 56 -12.60 0.39 -5.63
C ARG A 56 -11.78 -0.90 -5.63
N THR A 57 -10.46 -0.79 -5.74
CA THR A 57 -9.56 -1.94 -5.73
C THR A 57 -9.54 -2.61 -4.36
N ALA A 58 -9.37 -1.84 -3.28
CA ALA A 58 -9.37 -2.35 -1.92
C ALA A 58 -10.71 -3.02 -1.56
N THR A 59 -11.84 -2.43 -1.97
CA THR A 59 -13.18 -3.02 -1.77
C THR A 59 -13.30 -4.37 -2.49
N ARG A 60 -12.82 -4.49 -3.73
CA ARG A 60 -12.80 -5.78 -4.45
C ARG A 60 -11.90 -6.81 -3.78
N MET A 61 -10.79 -6.39 -3.20
CA MET A 61 -9.88 -7.28 -2.48
C MET A 61 -10.46 -7.76 -1.16
N LEU A 62 -11.04 -6.86 -0.36
CA LEU A 62 -11.45 -7.13 1.02
C LEU A 62 -12.90 -7.59 1.15
N GLY A 63 -13.74 -7.36 0.14
CA GLY A 63 -15.15 -7.75 0.15
C GLY A 63 -16.02 -6.95 1.13
N ASN A 64 -15.48 -5.93 1.81
CA ASN A 64 -16.25 -5.00 2.62
C ASN A 64 -15.71 -3.57 2.43
N SER A 65 -16.60 -2.58 2.46
CA SER A 65 -16.29 -1.18 2.17
C SER A 65 -15.63 -0.44 3.34
N GLU A 66 -15.91 -0.82 4.59
CA GLU A 66 -15.35 -0.17 5.77
C GLU A 66 -13.86 -0.46 5.92
N ASP A 67 -13.46 -1.74 5.91
CA ASP A 67 -12.02 -2.07 5.98
C ASP A 67 -11.29 -1.59 4.72
N ALA A 68 -11.98 -1.45 3.59
CA ALA A 68 -11.38 -0.86 2.39
C ALA A 68 -11.06 0.63 2.60
N ARG A 69 -11.97 1.40 3.21
CA ARG A 69 -11.69 2.79 3.57
C ARG A 69 -10.55 2.88 4.58
N ASP A 70 -10.57 2.05 5.62
CA ASP A 70 -9.51 2.02 6.64
C ASP A 70 -8.14 1.67 6.02
N VAL A 71 -8.08 0.63 5.18
CA VAL A 71 -6.84 0.23 4.49
C VAL A 71 -6.31 1.32 3.56
N VAL A 72 -7.18 1.99 2.81
CA VAL A 72 -6.77 3.11 1.94
C VAL A 72 -6.24 4.25 2.79
N GLN A 73 -6.95 4.64 3.85
CA GLN A 73 -6.54 5.72 4.75
C GLN A 73 -5.18 5.42 5.40
N GLN A 74 -5.03 4.25 6.03
CA GLN A 74 -3.77 3.82 6.63
C GLN A 74 -2.64 3.74 5.58
N GLY A 75 -2.95 3.26 4.38
CA GLY A 75 -2.00 3.20 3.27
C GLY A 75 -1.51 4.58 2.84
N LEU A 76 -2.40 5.56 2.73
CA LEU A 76 -2.07 6.94 2.37
C LEU A 76 -1.28 7.65 3.47
N VAL A 77 -1.67 7.50 4.75
CA VAL A 77 -0.92 8.03 5.90
C VAL A 77 0.50 7.44 5.91
N LYS A 78 0.62 6.13 5.67
CA LYS A 78 1.91 5.46 5.59
C LYS A 78 2.74 5.95 4.40
N ALA A 79 2.12 6.18 3.24
CA ALA A 79 2.80 6.72 2.08
C ALA A 79 3.34 8.12 2.37
N LEU A 80 2.52 9.02 2.94
CA LEU A 80 2.94 10.37 3.33
C LEU A 80 4.11 10.35 4.31
N GLY A 81 4.05 9.49 5.35
CA GLY A 81 5.15 9.34 6.31
C GLY A 81 6.45 8.80 5.70
N ASN A 82 6.36 8.08 4.59
CA ASN A 82 7.51 7.52 3.85
C ASN A 82 7.84 8.29 2.58
N LEU A 83 7.31 9.50 2.39
CA LEU A 83 7.49 10.27 1.16
C LEU A 83 8.96 10.59 0.87
N HIS A 84 9.77 10.78 1.91
CA HIS A 84 11.23 10.93 1.82
C HIS A 84 11.95 9.72 1.20
N ARG A 85 11.32 8.53 1.19
CA ARG A 85 11.87 7.32 0.56
C ARG A 85 11.57 7.25 -0.94
N TRP A 86 10.73 8.14 -1.48
CA TRP A 86 10.47 8.20 -2.92
C TRP A 86 11.67 8.82 -3.64
N ARG A 87 12.28 8.05 -4.54
CA ARG A 87 13.55 8.40 -5.19
C ARG A 87 13.39 9.17 -6.50
N GLY A 88 12.17 9.28 -7.04
CA GLY A 88 11.93 9.87 -8.36
C GLY A 88 12.00 8.88 -9.53
N ASP A 89 12.49 7.66 -9.28
CA ASP A 89 12.68 6.62 -10.29
C ASP A 89 11.36 5.88 -10.63
N GLY A 90 10.33 6.62 -11.05
CA GLY A 90 9.06 6.06 -11.50
C GLY A 90 7.82 6.90 -11.14
N ARG A 91 6.64 6.39 -11.54
CA ARG A 91 5.35 7.05 -11.28
C ARG A 91 5.00 7.01 -9.80
N MET A 92 4.84 8.18 -9.18
CA MET A 92 4.42 8.30 -7.78
C MET A 92 3.08 7.59 -7.53
N GLU A 93 2.15 7.63 -8.49
CA GLU A 93 0.88 6.90 -8.43
C GLU A 93 1.10 5.41 -8.19
N ALA A 94 2.03 4.79 -8.92
CA ALA A 94 2.31 3.36 -8.80
C ALA A 94 2.91 3.02 -7.42
N TRP A 95 3.78 3.89 -6.91
CA TRP A 95 4.37 3.74 -5.59
C TRP A 95 3.33 3.82 -4.47
N VAL A 96 2.45 4.84 -4.49
CA VAL A 96 1.36 4.98 -3.51
C VAL A 96 0.38 3.80 -3.62
N PHE A 97 0.00 3.43 -4.85
CA PHE A 97 -0.92 2.32 -5.09
C PHE A 97 -0.38 0.99 -4.55
N ARG A 98 0.94 0.76 -4.65
CA ARG A 98 1.61 -0.41 -4.07
C ARG A 98 1.54 -0.43 -2.55
N ILE A 99 1.74 0.71 -1.89
CA ILE A 99 1.64 0.80 -0.42
C ILE A 99 0.23 0.43 0.05
N VAL A 100 -0.81 0.99 -0.58
CA VAL A 100 -2.22 0.70 -0.27
C VAL A 100 -2.54 -0.78 -0.54
N THR A 101 -2.15 -1.31 -1.69
CA THR A 101 -2.41 -2.72 -2.06
C THR A 101 -1.71 -3.68 -1.09
N ASN A 102 -0.50 -3.34 -0.64
CA ASN A 102 0.21 -4.13 0.38
C ASN A 102 -0.52 -4.13 1.73
N GLN A 103 -1.15 -3.02 2.12
CA GLN A 103 -2.00 -3.00 3.32
C GLN A 103 -3.22 -3.92 3.16
N ALA A 104 -3.89 -3.88 2.00
CA ALA A 104 -5.01 -4.79 1.71
C ALA A 104 -4.58 -6.27 1.77
N LEU A 105 -3.44 -6.60 1.17
CA LEU A 105 -2.87 -7.95 1.21
C LEU A 105 -2.54 -8.39 2.64
N ARG A 106 -2.06 -7.48 3.49
CA ARG A 106 -1.79 -7.78 4.91
C ARG A 106 -3.07 -8.17 5.66
N VAL A 107 -4.16 -7.43 5.45
CA VAL A 107 -5.49 -7.76 6.02
C VAL A 107 -5.96 -9.12 5.52
N LEU A 108 -5.83 -9.41 4.22
CA LEU A 108 -6.22 -10.71 3.66
C LEU A 108 -5.41 -11.87 4.23
N ARG A 109 -4.09 -11.69 4.41
CA ARG A 109 -3.22 -12.71 5.04
C ARG A 109 -3.64 -12.96 6.48
N ARG A 110 -3.94 -11.91 7.25
CA ARG A 110 -4.43 -12.02 8.63
C ARG A 110 -5.76 -12.78 8.70
N ARG A 111 -6.75 -12.41 7.89
CA ARG A 111 -8.05 -13.12 7.83
C ARG A 111 -7.92 -14.58 7.41
N ARG A 112 -6.98 -14.90 6.51
CA ARG A 112 -6.70 -16.29 6.12
C ARG A 112 -6.13 -17.08 7.29
N LEU A 113 -5.25 -16.48 8.10
CA LEU A 113 -4.70 -17.09 9.29
C LEU A 113 -5.78 -17.30 10.37
N GLU A 114 -6.57 -16.28 10.66
CA GLU A 114 -7.69 -16.37 11.63
C GLU A 114 -8.67 -17.49 11.26
N ARG A 115 -9.04 -17.61 9.98
CA ARG A 115 -9.88 -18.71 9.49
C ARG A 115 -9.24 -20.08 9.69
N ARG A 116 -7.93 -20.21 9.49
CA ARG A 116 -7.19 -21.48 9.70
C ARG A 116 -7.12 -21.87 11.18
N LEU A 117 -7.10 -20.88 12.07
CA LEU A 117 -7.01 -21.09 13.52
C LEU A 117 -8.40 -21.19 14.18
N GLY A 118 -9.49 -21.08 13.42
CA GLY A 118 -10.85 -21.04 13.97
C GLY A 118 -11.21 -19.75 14.72
N LEU A 119 -10.39 -18.70 14.60
CA LEU A 119 -10.54 -17.42 15.32
C LEU A 119 -11.48 -16.42 14.62
N SER A 120 -12.28 -16.88 13.65
CA SER A 120 -13.10 -16.06 12.75
C SER A 120 -14.16 -15.15 13.40
N GLY A 121 -14.33 -15.22 14.73
CA GLY A 121 -15.34 -14.50 15.50
C GLY A 121 -14.80 -13.50 16.53
N PHE A 122 -13.49 -13.46 16.81
CA PHE A 122 -12.97 -12.71 17.97
C PHE A 122 -12.61 -11.23 17.69
N GLY A 123 -12.85 -10.72 16.48
CA GLY A 123 -12.34 -9.42 16.03
C GLY A 123 -13.33 -8.45 15.36
N ARG A 124 -14.65 -8.65 15.51
CA ARG A 124 -15.68 -7.79 14.87
C ARG A 124 -16.60 -7.03 15.84
N ASN A 125 -16.16 -6.74 17.07
CA ASN A 125 -16.96 -5.97 18.03
C ASN A 125 -16.15 -4.83 18.67
N SER A 126 -16.41 -3.60 18.21
CA SER A 126 -16.18 -2.31 18.89
C SER A 126 -16.46 -1.23 17.82
N GLU A 127 -17.48 -0.38 17.84
CA GLU A 127 -18.36 0.15 18.88
C GLU A 127 -19.72 0.50 18.22
N HIS A 128 -20.83 0.06 18.79
CA HIS A 128 -22.13 0.70 18.57
C HIS A 128 -22.36 1.62 19.76
N VAL A 129 -22.34 2.93 19.51
CA VAL A 129 -22.93 3.96 20.38
C VAL A 129 -24.09 4.58 19.63
#